data_AF-A0A8C6YM50-F1
#
_entry.id   AF-A0A8C6YM50-F1
#
_cell.length_a   1.000
_cell.length_b   1.000
_cell.length_c   1.000
_cell.angle_alpha   90.00
_cell.angle_beta   90.00
_cell.angle_gamma   90.00
#
_symmetry.space_group_name_H-M   'P 1'
#
loop_
_entity.id
_entity.type
_entity.pdbx_description
1 polymer ?
#
loop_
_entity_poly.entity_id
_entity_poly.type
_entity_poly.pdbx_seq_one_letter_code
_entity_poly.pdbx_strand_id
1 'polypeptide(L)'
;MSGGWELEVHGTEAKLLRKVAGEKITVTFNINNSIPPSVEEEEEETRGQQKPDEQEPDITSTPNFVVEVIKDDTKQTLVLDCHYPEDEVGQEGEDESDIFTIREVSFQPTGESDWKETNYTLNTDSLDWALYDHLMDFLADRGIDNTFADELIELSTALEHQEYIKFLEDLKSFVKCQ
;
A
#
# COMPACT_ATOMS: atom_id res chain seq x y z
N MET A 1 -9.60 -8.34 -4.73
CA MET A 1 -9.98 -7.14 -5.52
C MET A 1 -11.40 -7.24 -6.04
N SER A 2 -12.36 -6.87 -5.20
CA SER A 2 -13.72 -6.49 -5.58
C SER A 2 -13.70 -5.09 -6.25
N GLY A 3 -14.85 -4.51 -6.61
CA GLY A 3 -14.89 -3.11 -7.11
C GLY A 3 -14.52 -2.86 -8.59
N GLY A 4 -14.05 -3.88 -9.31
CA GLY A 4 -13.78 -3.79 -10.76
C GLY A 4 -12.45 -3.13 -11.12
N TRP A 5 -11.43 -3.33 -10.29
CA TRP A 5 -10.05 -2.91 -10.55
C TRP A 5 -9.38 -3.81 -11.60
N GLU A 6 -8.65 -3.19 -12.52
CA GLU A 6 -7.73 -3.87 -13.44
C GLU A 6 -6.31 -3.84 -12.85
N LEU A 7 -5.64 -4.99 -12.77
CA LEU A 7 -4.30 -5.13 -12.21
C LEU A 7 -3.25 -5.17 -13.33
N GLU A 8 -2.28 -4.26 -13.28
CA GLU A 8 -1.07 -4.25 -14.10
C GLU A 8 0.15 -4.46 -13.18
N VAL A 9 1.04 -5.40 -13.52
CA VAL A 9 2.25 -5.69 -12.72
C VAL A 9 3.49 -5.56 -13.60
N HIS A 10 4.46 -4.78 -13.13
CA HIS A 10 5.74 -4.53 -13.79
C HIS A 10 6.90 -4.73 -12.82
N GLY A 11 7.45 -5.96 -12.81
CA GLY A 11 8.45 -6.34 -11.81
C GLY A 11 7.80 -6.34 -10.43
N THR A 12 8.28 -5.47 -9.54
CA THR A 12 7.75 -5.35 -8.17
C THR A 12 6.74 -4.21 -8.01
N GLU A 13 6.53 -3.40 -9.06
CA GLU A 13 5.51 -2.35 -9.07
C GLU A 13 4.19 -2.92 -9.57
N ALA A 14 3.11 -2.68 -8.83
CA ALA A 14 1.76 -3.07 -9.19
C ALA A 14 0.86 -1.83 -9.26
N LYS A 15 -0.05 -1.82 -10.23
CA LYS A 15 -1.04 -0.76 -10.46
C LYS A 15 -2.43 -1.34 -10.53
N LEU A 16 -3.33 -0.78 -9.75
CA LEU A 16 -4.76 -1.04 -9.80
C LEU A 16 -5.44 0.15 -10.48
N LEU A 17 -6.10 -0.11 -11.60
CA LEU A 17 -6.76 0.91 -12.39
C LEU A 17 -8.27 0.77 -12.31
N ARG A 18 -8.97 1.89 -12.12
CA ARG A 18 -10.43 1.95 -12.14
C ARG A 18 -10.90 3.23 -12.80
N LYS A 19 -12.01 3.16 -13.53
CA LYS A 19 -12.68 4.33 -14.10
C LYS A 19 -14.09 4.44 -13.55
N VAL A 20 -14.41 5.60 -12.97
CA VAL A 20 -15.73 5.86 -12.37
C VAL A 20 -16.17 7.27 -12.73
N ALA A 21 -17.36 7.43 -13.29
CA ALA A 21 -18.02 8.73 -13.48
C ALA A 21 -17.18 9.85 -14.14
N GLY A 22 -16.30 9.53 -15.10
CA GLY A 22 -15.43 10.52 -15.77
C GLY A 22 -14.13 10.83 -15.01
N GLU A 23 -13.80 9.99 -14.03
CA GLU A 23 -12.53 10.00 -13.32
C GLU A 23 -11.78 8.70 -13.58
N LYS A 24 -10.45 8.82 -13.71
CA LYS A 24 -9.53 7.69 -13.70
C LYS A 24 -8.82 7.67 -12.36
N ILE A 25 -8.93 6.55 -11.66
CA ILE A 25 -8.26 6.28 -10.39
C ILE A 25 -7.16 5.24 -10.66
N THR A 26 -5.95 5.55 -10.21
CA THR A 26 -4.82 4.61 -10.23
C THR A 26 -4.30 4.47 -8.80
N VAL A 27 -4.18 3.24 -8.31
CA VAL A 27 -3.47 2.95 -7.07
C VAL A 27 -2.17 2.24 -7.42
N THR A 28 -1.03 2.78 -7.01
CA THR A 28 0.29 2.21 -7.28
C THR A 28 0.96 1.81 -5.97
N PHE A 29 1.51 0.60 -5.90
CA PHE A 29 2.27 0.12 -4.76
C PHE A 29 3.47 -0.72 -5.23
N ASN A 30 4.44 -0.94 -4.32
CA ASN A 30 5.61 -1.76 -4.59
C ASN A 30 5.77 -2.82 -3.49
N ILE A 31 6.01 -4.06 -3.90
CA ILE A 31 6.18 -5.18 -2.95
C ILE A 31 7.58 -5.20 -2.30
N ASN A 32 8.55 -4.43 -2.78
CA ASN A 32 9.85 -4.32 -2.10
C ASN A 32 9.72 -3.62 -0.75
N ASN A 33 10.40 -4.16 0.27
CA ASN A 33 10.41 -3.59 1.63
C ASN A 33 8.99 -3.34 2.18
N SER A 34 8.04 -4.20 1.81
CA SER A 34 6.63 -4.07 2.18
C SER A 34 6.24 -4.89 3.40
N ILE A 35 7.13 -5.78 3.87
CA ILE A 35 6.93 -6.60 5.06
C ILE A 35 7.48 -5.80 6.25
N PRO A 36 6.64 -5.39 7.22
CA PRO A 36 7.10 -4.70 8.41
C PRO A 36 7.96 -5.64 9.26
N PRO A 37 8.94 -5.11 10.03
CA PRO A 37 9.69 -5.92 10.97
C PRO A 37 8.73 -6.53 12.00
N SER A 38 8.77 -7.85 12.18
CA SER A 38 7.90 -8.53 13.15
C SER A 38 8.28 -8.16 14.57
N VAL A 39 7.33 -7.63 15.35
CA VAL A 39 7.50 -7.37 16.80
C VAL A 39 7.85 -8.64 17.61
N GLU A 40 7.51 -9.83 17.11
CA GLU A 40 7.85 -11.10 17.75
C GLU A 40 9.37 -11.40 17.75
N GLU A 41 10.11 -10.95 16.73
CA GLU A 41 11.57 -11.11 16.66
C GLU A 41 12.27 -10.32 17.78
N GLU A 42 11.73 -9.17 18.19
CA GLU A 42 12.28 -8.37 19.30
C GLU A 42 12.00 -8.99 20.68
N GLU A 43 10.85 -9.66 20.85
CA GLU A 43 10.51 -10.32 22.12
C GLU A 43 11.25 -11.65 22.33
N GLU A 44 11.48 -12.44 21.27
CA GLU A 44 12.25 -13.70 21.35
C GLU A 44 13.72 -13.48 21.72
N GLU A 45 14.35 -12.37 21.28
CA GLU A 45 15.73 -12.04 21.69
C GLU A 45 15.87 -11.79 23.20
N THR A 46 14.78 -11.42 23.89
CA THR A 46 14.79 -11.14 25.34
C THR A 46 14.37 -12.32 26.21
N ARG A 47 13.66 -13.31 25.65
CA ARG A 47 13.16 -14.47 26.39
C ARG A 47 13.72 -15.77 25.82
N GLY A 48 14.90 -16.15 26.31
CA GLY A 48 15.52 -17.44 25.98
C GLY A 48 14.70 -18.67 26.40
N GLN A 49 13.65 -19.01 25.65
CA GLN A 49 12.94 -20.28 25.79
C GLN A 49 12.01 -20.64 24.61
N GLN A 50 12.37 -21.78 24.01
CA GLN A 50 11.53 -22.82 23.40
C GLN A 50 10.65 -22.45 22.20
N LYS A 51 11.18 -22.83 21.03
CA LYS A 51 10.49 -23.06 19.75
C LYS A 51 9.07 -23.61 19.96
N PRO A 52 8.02 -22.82 19.67
CA PRO A 52 6.73 -23.37 19.26
C PRO A 52 6.89 -24.02 17.87
N ASP A 53 5.92 -24.85 17.48
CA ASP A 53 5.88 -25.60 16.22
C ASP A 53 6.32 -24.78 14.98
N GLU A 54 6.85 -25.46 13.97
CA GLU A 54 7.27 -24.94 12.65
C GLU A 54 6.11 -24.34 11.83
N GLN A 55 5.32 -23.43 12.41
CA GLN A 55 4.49 -22.50 11.65
C GLN A 55 5.44 -21.47 11.04
N GLU A 56 5.52 -21.48 9.71
CA GLU A 56 6.12 -20.36 8.98
C GLU A 56 5.46 -19.07 9.49
N PRO A 57 6.23 -18.03 9.86
CA PRO A 57 5.63 -16.78 10.29
C PRO A 57 4.65 -16.32 9.21
N ASP A 58 3.46 -15.86 9.61
CA ASP A 58 2.48 -15.31 8.67
C ASP A 58 3.04 -14.00 8.12
N ILE A 59 3.83 -14.11 7.05
CA ILE A 59 4.43 -12.97 6.36
C ILE A 59 3.30 -12.17 5.73
N THR A 60 3.06 -10.98 6.26
CA THR A 60 2.06 -10.05 5.76
C THR A 60 2.75 -8.87 5.10
N SER A 61 2.39 -8.57 3.86
CA SER A 61 2.92 -7.44 3.10
C SER A 61 1.94 -6.26 3.17
N THR A 62 2.35 -5.17 3.82
CA THR A 62 1.60 -3.92 4.01
C THR A 62 2.32 -2.76 3.32
N PRO A 63 2.37 -2.72 1.98
CA PRO A 63 3.12 -1.69 1.26
C PRO A 63 2.43 -0.32 1.38
N ASN A 64 3.23 0.75 1.40
CA ASN A 64 2.68 2.07 1.10
C ASN A 64 2.08 2.08 -0.32
N PHE A 65 1.01 2.82 -0.50
CA PHE A 65 0.34 2.93 -1.79
C PHE A 65 -0.02 4.38 -2.10
N VAL A 66 0.14 4.73 -3.37
CA VAL A 66 -0.14 6.07 -3.87
C VAL A 66 -1.41 6.04 -4.70
N VAL A 67 -2.37 6.88 -4.33
CA VAL A 67 -3.62 7.07 -5.05
C VAL A 67 -3.50 8.29 -5.95
N GLU A 68 -3.71 8.09 -7.24
CA GLU A 68 -3.83 9.16 -8.22
C GLU A 68 -5.28 9.26 -8.72
N VAL A 69 -5.88 10.44 -8.59
CA VAL A 69 -7.21 10.74 -9.13
C VAL A 69 -7.10 11.79 -10.22
N ILE A 70 -7.50 11.40 -11.44
CA ILE A 70 -7.50 12.25 -12.63
C ILE A 70 -8.95 12.47 -13.04
N LYS A 71 -9.36 13.73 -13.17
CA LYS A 71 -10.68 14.09 -13.73
C LYS A 71 -10.52 14.45 -15.20
N ASP A 72 -11.49 14.09 -16.04
CA ASP A 72 -11.42 14.27 -17.49
C ASP A 72 -11.23 15.74 -17.94
N ASP A 73 -11.60 16.72 -17.11
CA ASP A 73 -11.55 18.15 -17.42
C ASP A 73 -10.38 18.90 -16.78
N THR A 74 -9.51 18.22 -16.02
CA THR A 74 -8.37 18.84 -15.33
C THR A 74 -7.04 18.46 -15.98
N LYS A 75 -6.08 19.41 -15.97
CA LYS A 75 -4.66 19.13 -16.27
C LYS A 75 -3.86 18.79 -15.01
N GLN A 76 -4.57 18.53 -13.91
CA GLN A 76 -4.00 18.25 -12.61
C GLN A 76 -4.57 16.92 -12.12
N THR A 77 -3.67 16.15 -11.53
CA THR A 77 -3.91 14.89 -10.84
C THR A 77 -3.80 15.18 -9.35
N LEU A 78 -4.81 14.79 -8.58
CA LEU A 78 -4.69 14.77 -7.12
C LEU A 78 -3.95 13.50 -6.74
N VAL A 79 -2.88 13.63 -5.95
CA VAL A 79 -2.06 12.51 -5.49
C VAL A 79 -2.12 12.45 -3.97
N LEU A 80 -2.46 11.27 -3.45
CA LEU A 80 -2.51 10.98 -2.02
C LEU A 80 -1.56 9.82 -1.73
N ASP A 81 -0.56 10.05 -0.88
CA ASP A 81 0.36 9.02 -0.39
C ASP A 81 -0.24 8.40 0.88
N CYS A 82 -0.50 7.09 0.84
CA CYS A 82 -1.18 6.35 1.89
C CYS A 82 -0.27 5.27 2.46
N HIS A 83 -0.43 4.99 3.75
CA HIS A 83 0.36 3.98 4.44
C HIS A 83 -0.46 3.26 5.51
N TYR A 84 -0.03 2.04 5.84
CA TYR A 84 -0.55 1.29 6.97
C TYR A 84 0.19 1.74 8.23
N PRO A 85 -0.51 2.19 9.28
CA PRO A 85 0.12 2.57 10.54
C PRO A 85 0.74 1.34 11.24
N GLU A 86 1.95 1.50 11.79
CA GLU A 86 2.71 0.42 12.44
C GLU A 86 2.08 -0.06 13.76
N ASP A 87 1.28 0.80 14.43
CA ASP A 87 0.77 0.57 15.78
C ASP A 87 -0.59 -0.17 15.86
N GLU A 88 -1.28 -0.41 14.73
CA GLU A 88 -2.69 -0.86 14.74
C GLU A 88 -2.97 -2.23 14.12
N VAL A 89 -1.96 -2.92 13.57
CA VAL A 89 -2.13 -4.29 13.04
C VAL A 89 -2.16 -5.29 14.22
N GLY A 90 -3.23 -5.26 15.03
CA GLY A 90 -3.41 -6.21 16.14
C GLY A 90 -4.25 -5.77 17.34
N GLN A 91 -4.87 -4.59 17.36
CA GLN A 91 -5.79 -4.23 18.46
C GLN A 91 -7.25 -4.49 18.06
N GLU A 92 -7.77 -5.62 18.52
CA GLU A 92 -9.21 -5.90 18.62
C GLU A 92 -9.86 -4.89 19.60
N GLY A 93 -10.16 -3.69 19.10
CA GLY A 93 -10.91 -2.64 19.81
C GLY A 93 -12.09 -2.20 18.95
N GLU A 94 -13.31 -2.30 19.48
CA GLU A 94 -14.59 -2.07 18.81
C GLU A 94 -14.91 -0.59 18.45
N ASP A 95 -13.93 0.16 17.94
CA ASP A 95 -14.16 1.42 17.22
C ASP A 95 -13.55 1.26 15.83
N GLU A 96 -14.28 1.58 14.76
CA GLU A 96 -13.81 1.48 13.36
C GLU A 96 -12.56 2.35 13.16
N SER A 97 -11.37 1.83 13.47
CA SER A 97 -10.12 2.50 13.13
C SER A 97 -9.84 2.34 11.64
N ASP A 98 -9.31 3.39 11.02
CA ASP A 98 -8.94 3.37 9.62
C ASP A 98 -7.73 2.45 9.43
N ILE A 99 -7.86 1.46 8.54
CA ILE A 99 -6.80 0.45 8.30
C ILE A 99 -5.57 1.11 7.65
N PHE A 100 -5.77 2.22 6.97
CA PHE A 100 -4.71 3.02 6.35
C PHE A 100 -4.92 4.50 6.65
N THR A 101 -3.85 5.27 6.57
CA THR A 101 -3.90 6.72 6.74
C THR A 101 -3.25 7.43 5.57
N ILE A 102 -3.72 8.65 5.28
CA ILE A 102 -3.11 9.52 4.27
C ILE A 102 -1.96 10.27 4.94
N ARG A 103 -0.74 10.15 4.42
CA ARG A 103 0.45 10.85 4.93
C ARG A 103 0.68 12.20 4.27
N GLU A 104 0.53 12.22 2.94
CA GLU A 104 0.79 13.41 2.14
C GLU A 104 -0.24 13.57 1.03
N VAL A 105 -0.58 14.82 0.71
CA VAL A 105 -1.47 15.18 -0.40
C VAL A 105 -0.82 16.26 -1.26
N SER A 106 -0.86 16.09 -2.58
CA SER A 106 -0.32 17.07 -3.52
C SER A 106 -1.10 17.09 -4.84
N PHE A 107 -0.84 18.09 -5.67
CA PHE A 107 -1.26 18.08 -7.06
C PHE A 107 -0.05 17.86 -7.97
N GLN A 108 -0.19 16.97 -8.94
CA GLN A 108 0.79 16.74 -10.01
C GLN A 108 0.20 17.09 -11.38
N PRO A 109 1.00 17.54 -12.36
CA PRO A 109 0.50 17.76 -13.72
C PRO A 109 0.15 16.42 -14.37
N THR A 110 -1.04 16.34 -14.96
CA THR A 110 -1.51 15.11 -15.60
C THR A 110 -0.66 14.77 -16.83
N GLY A 111 -0.20 13.52 -16.92
CA GLY A 111 0.51 12.97 -18.08
C GLY A 111 2.01 13.23 -18.12
N GLU A 112 2.59 13.83 -17.07
CA GLU A 112 4.04 13.87 -16.88
C GLU A 112 4.48 12.62 -16.11
N SER A 113 5.59 12.00 -16.53
CA SER A 113 6.14 10.79 -15.89
C SER A 113 6.91 11.08 -14.61
N ASP A 114 7.46 12.29 -14.52
CA ASP A 114 8.42 12.64 -13.48
C ASP A 114 7.71 13.43 -12.38
N TRP A 115 7.98 13.04 -11.13
CA TRP A 115 7.48 13.73 -9.96
C TRP A 115 8.02 15.15 -9.88
N LYS A 116 7.14 16.16 -9.72
CA LYS A 116 7.59 17.54 -9.49
C LYS A 116 7.74 17.81 -8.01
N GLU A 117 8.99 17.74 -7.53
CA GLU A 117 9.38 18.14 -6.16
C GLU A 117 9.07 19.61 -5.85
N THR A 118 8.90 20.45 -6.87
CA THR A 118 8.58 21.88 -6.70
C THR A 118 7.09 22.15 -6.48
N ASN A 119 6.23 21.13 -6.61
CA ASN A 119 4.83 21.27 -6.27
C ASN A 119 4.65 21.23 -4.75
N TYR A 120 3.66 21.98 -4.26
CA TYR A 120 3.37 21.98 -2.84
C TYR A 120 2.79 20.62 -2.42
N THR A 121 3.42 20.02 -1.43
CA THR A 121 2.96 18.80 -0.77
C THR A 121 2.55 19.15 0.66
N LEU A 122 1.33 18.76 1.01
CA LEU A 122 0.75 18.94 2.32
C LEU A 122 0.93 17.65 3.12
N ASN A 123 1.69 17.72 4.21
CA ASN A 123 1.69 16.68 5.22
C ASN A 123 0.38 16.78 6.05
N THR A 124 -0.24 15.63 6.30
CA THR A 124 -1.57 15.54 6.92
C THR A 124 -1.55 15.67 8.44
N ASP A 125 -0.40 15.51 9.12
CA ASP A 125 -0.28 15.66 10.58
C ASP A 125 -0.67 17.06 11.08
N SER A 126 -0.60 18.05 10.19
CA SER A 126 -0.96 19.45 10.46
C SER A 126 -2.37 19.83 9.99
N LEU A 127 -3.14 18.87 9.45
CA LEU A 127 -4.50 19.13 8.99
C LEU A 127 -5.50 19.21 10.14
N ASP A 128 -6.52 20.03 9.95
CA ASP A 128 -7.72 19.94 10.79
C ASP A 128 -8.45 18.62 10.50
N TRP A 129 -8.89 17.95 11.57
CA TRP A 129 -9.54 16.64 11.50
C TRP A 129 -10.72 16.62 10.52
N ALA A 130 -11.53 17.68 10.44
CA ALA A 130 -12.68 17.70 9.53
C ALA A 130 -12.27 17.75 8.06
N LEU A 131 -11.09 18.29 7.73
CA LEU A 131 -10.56 18.24 6.36
C LEU A 131 -9.96 16.86 6.07
N TYR A 132 -9.34 16.22 7.07
CA TYR A 132 -8.83 14.86 6.95
C TYR A 132 -9.98 13.87 6.70
N ASP A 133 -11.06 13.94 7.47
CA ASP A 133 -12.26 13.09 7.28
C ASP A 133 -12.82 13.22 5.86
N HIS A 134 -12.91 14.44 5.33
CA HIS A 134 -13.36 14.65 3.95
C HIS A 134 -12.42 14.05 2.88
N LEU A 135 -11.12 13.94 3.17
CA LEU A 135 -10.18 13.27 2.27
C LEU A 135 -10.37 11.74 2.31
N MET A 136 -10.64 11.19 3.50
CA MET A 136 -10.97 9.77 3.65
C MET A 136 -12.31 9.43 2.97
N ASP A 137 -13.36 10.23 3.19
CA ASP A 137 -14.65 10.10 2.49
C ASP A 137 -14.46 10.19 0.96
N PHE A 138 -13.60 11.10 0.50
CA PHE A 138 -13.30 11.26 -0.93
C PHE A 138 -12.65 10.00 -1.54
N LEU A 139 -11.80 9.30 -0.80
CA LEU A 139 -11.22 8.01 -1.21
C LEU A 139 -12.26 6.89 -1.17
N ALA A 140 -13.07 6.82 -0.10
CA ALA A 140 -14.12 5.82 0.07
C ALA A 140 -15.19 5.91 -1.04
N ASP A 141 -15.62 7.12 -1.43
CA ASP A 141 -16.52 7.35 -2.57
C ASP A 141 -15.97 6.78 -3.90
N ARG A 142 -14.65 6.60 -4.00
CA ARG A 142 -13.95 6.01 -5.16
C ARG A 142 -13.62 4.53 -4.97
N GLY A 143 -14.10 3.92 -3.89
CA GLY A 143 -13.88 2.53 -3.51
C GLY A 143 -12.46 2.25 -3.01
N ILE A 144 -11.84 3.24 -2.37
CA ILE A 144 -10.61 3.11 -1.61
C ILE A 144 -11.00 3.32 -0.15
N ASP A 145 -11.51 2.25 0.46
CA ASP A 145 -11.98 2.17 1.85
C ASP A 145 -11.22 1.05 2.60
N ASN A 146 -11.62 0.76 3.84
CA ASN A 146 -11.00 -0.31 4.62
C ASN A 146 -11.09 -1.68 3.94
N THR A 147 -12.18 -1.98 3.23
CA THR A 147 -12.30 -3.25 2.47
C THR A 147 -11.27 -3.30 1.33
N PHE A 148 -11.04 -2.19 0.63
CA PHE A 148 -9.98 -2.11 -0.36
C PHE A 148 -8.59 -2.32 0.26
N ALA A 149 -8.34 -1.71 1.42
CA ALA A 149 -7.06 -1.82 2.12
C ALA A 149 -6.75 -3.27 2.54
N ASP A 150 -7.72 -3.97 3.12
CA ASP A 150 -7.60 -5.40 3.45
C ASP A 150 -7.29 -6.25 2.21
N GLU A 151 -8.06 -6.06 1.13
CA GLU A 151 -7.83 -6.80 -0.11
C GLU A 151 -6.47 -6.47 -0.76
N LEU A 152 -5.96 -5.25 -0.55
CA LEU A 152 -4.64 -4.83 -1.03
C LEU A 152 -3.51 -5.52 -0.26
N ILE A 153 -3.66 -5.72 1.07
CA ILE A 153 -2.72 -6.51 1.88
C ILE A 153 -2.66 -7.94 1.37
N GLU A 154 -3.81 -8.59 1.15
CA GLU A 154 -3.88 -9.95 0.62
C GLU A 154 -3.20 -10.05 -0.76
N LEU A 155 -3.52 -9.09 -1.66
CA LEU A 155 -2.93 -9.04 -3.00
C LEU A 155 -1.41 -8.85 -2.94
N SER A 156 -0.95 -7.89 -2.14
CA SER A 156 0.49 -7.59 -2.01
C SER A 156 1.25 -8.78 -1.46
N THR A 157 0.70 -9.46 -0.45
CA THR A 157 1.28 -10.65 0.15
C THR A 157 1.43 -11.79 -0.86
N ALA A 158 0.39 -12.01 -1.68
CA ALA A 158 0.46 -13.01 -2.75
C ALA A 158 1.50 -12.66 -3.83
N LEU A 159 1.60 -11.38 -4.22
CA LEU A 159 2.58 -10.90 -5.20
C LEU A 159 4.02 -10.98 -4.67
N GLU A 160 4.23 -10.62 -3.41
CA GLU A 160 5.52 -10.74 -2.72
C GLU A 160 5.99 -12.20 -2.75
N HIS A 161 5.15 -13.11 -2.28
CA HIS A 161 5.50 -14.52 -2.20
C HIS A 161 5.83 -15.12 -3.58
N GLN A 162 5.08 -14.73 -4.61
CA GLN A 162 5.33 -15.13 -5.98
C GLN A 162 6.70 -14.65 -6.49
N GLU A 163 7.04 -13.38 -6.30
CA GLU A 163 8.33 -12.84 -6.75
C GLU A 163 9.50 -13.35 -5.89
N TYR A 164 9.28 -13.64 -4.60
CA TYR A 164 10.27 -14.28 -3.73
C TYR A 164 10.67 -15.67 -4.26
N ILE A 165 9.70 -16.53 -4.60
CA ILE A 165 9.98 -17.86 -5.18
C ILE A 165 10.81 -17.73 -6.46
N LYS A 166 10.38 -16.83 -7.36
CA LYS A 166 11.07 -16.58 -8.63
C LYS A 166 12.50 -16.06 -8.41
N PHE A 167 12.70 -15.17 -7.45
CA PHE A 167 14.04 -14.72 -7.06
C PHE A 167 14.92 -15.88 -6.59
N LEU A 168 14.40 -16.81 -5.79
CA LEU A 168 15.15 -18.00 -5.36
C LEU A 168 15.51 -18.92 -6.54
N GLU A 169 14.62 -19.08 -7.52
CA GLU A 169 14.89 -19.84 -8.74
C GLU A 169 16.00 -19.21 -9.58
N ASP A 170 15.95 -17.88 -9.76
CA ASP A 170 16.97 -17.11 -10.46
C ASP A 170 18.32 -17.17 -9.73
N LEU A 171 18.32 -17.00 -8.41
CA LEU A 171 19.52 -17.08 -7.57
C LEU A 171 20.15 -18.47 -7.64
N LYS A 172 19.34 -19.52 -7.54
CA LYS A 172 19.79 -20.92 -7.69
C LYS A 172 20.40 -21.16 -9.06
N SER A 173 19.80 -20.61 -10.11
CA SER A 173 20.31 -20.73 -11.48
C SER A 173 21.63 -19.99 -11.65
N PHE A 174 21.74 -18.79 -11.10
CA PHE A 174 22.96 -17.98 -11.09
C PHE A 174 24.13 -18.69 -10.40
N VAL A 175 23.90 -19.25 -9.21
CA VAL A 175 24.93 -19.97 -8.43
C VAL A 175 25.36 -21.29 -9.10
N LYS A 176 24.47 -21.94 -9.85
CA LYS A 176 24.76 -23.20 -10.56
C LYS A 176 25.55 -23.01 -11.85
N CYS A 177 25.52 -21.83 -12.46
CA CYS A 177 26.34 -21.54 -13.63
C CYS A 177 27.82 -21.46 -13.21
N GLN A 178 28.54 -22.57 -13.37
CA GLN A 178 30.01 -22.68 -13.36
C GLN A 178 30.56 -22.83 -14.76
#